data_AF-A0AAD7Z4M9-F1
#
_entry.id   AF-A0AAD7Z4M9-F1
#
_cell.length_a   1.000
_cell.length_b   1.000
_cell.length_c   1.000
_cell.angle_alpha   90.00
_cell.angle_beta   90.00
_cell.angle_gamma   90.00
#
_symmetry.space_group_name_H-M   'P 1'
#
loop_
_entity.id
_entity.type
_entity.pdbx_description
1 polymer ?
#
loop_
_entity_poly.entity_id
_entity_poly.type
_entity_poly.pdbx_seq_one_letter_code
_entity_poly.pdbx_strand_id
1 'polypeptide(L)'
;MAGKIPVKAVLIDLSGTLHIEDNALPGAVEALKKLRHSDIAIKFVTNTTKESRRFLYERLIRLGFELKEEEIWSSLCAAQELLKTRNLKPMLMLEKEALEDFQGFTDFKDKEQNAVVIGLAPNMFNYPELNKAFRLLLKGAPLIAIHAGRYYKRADGLALGPGPFVKGLEYAADCRCEIVGKPSPTFFRTALGDLDPSLAVMIGDDVRDDIDGAQSLGMRGFLVQTGKYRPGDESRIMPAPAAVCTGFAEAVDLLLGESQLKQEAAGDH
;
A
#
# COMPACT_ATOMS: atom_id res chain seq x y z
N MET A 1 -30.53 18.20 -1.74
CA MET A 1 -29.82 16.94 -2.05
C MET A 1 -28.36 17.31 -2.28
N ALA A 2 -27.45 16.91 -1.38
CA ALA A 2 -26.02 17.19 -1.58
C ALA A 2 -25.56 16.43 -2.83
N GLY A 3 -25.11 17.13 -3.87
CA GLY A 3 -24.61 16.51 -5.08
C GLY A 3 -23.43 15.60 -4.73
N LYS A 4 -23.49 14.31 -5.11
CA LYS A 4 -22.37 13.37 -4.90
C LYS A 4 -21.08 13.94 -5.49
N ILE A 5 -19.95 13.82 -4.81
CA ILE A 5 -18.65 14.35 -5.25
C ILE A 5 -18.15 13.52 -6.46
N PRO A 6 -17.69 14.13 -7.57
CA PRO A 6 -17.17 13.38 -8.73
C PRO A 6 -15.92 12.58 -8.38
N VAL A 7 -15.76 11.39 -8.97
CA VAL A 7 -14.54 10.58 -8.87
C VAL A 7 -13.62 10.94 -10.04
N LYS A 8 -12.34 11.22 -9.78
CA LYS A 8 -11.31 11.44 -10.79
C LYS A 8 -10.19 10.39 -10.74
N ALA A 9 -9.99 9.74 -9.61
CA ALA A 9 -9.03 8.65 -9.50
C ALA A 9 -9.52 7.54 -8.58
N VAL A 10 -8.95 6.36 -8.77
CA VAL A 10 -9.15 5.19 -7.92
C VAL A 10 -7.81 4.58 -7.57
N LEU A 11 -7.58 4.42 -6.26
CA LEU A 11 -6.50 3.62 -5.71
C LEU A 11 -7.03 2.21 -5.48
N ILE A 12 -6.33 1.20 -6.00
CA ILE A 12 -6.78 -0.19 -5.98
C ILE A 12 -5.74 -1.03 -5.25
N ASP A 13 -6.11 -1.64 -4.13
CA ASP A 13 -5.25 -2.64 -3.49
C ASP A 13 -5.06 -3.88 -4.39
N LEU A 14 -3.93 -4.57 -4.25
CA LEU A 14 -3.62 -5.76 -5.05
C LEU A 14 -4.10 -7.06 -4.41
N SER A 15 -3.53 -7.41 -3.24
CA SER A 15 -3.63 -8.75 -2.66
C SER A 15 -4.82 -8.81 -1.70
N GLY A 16 -5.80 -9.65 -2.02
CA GLY A 16 -7.09 -9.69 -1.33
C GLY A 16 -8.16 -8.89 -2.06
N THR A 17 -7.80 -8.02 -3.01
CA THR A 17 -8.72 -7.18 -3.78
C THR A 17 -8.79 -7.57 -5.26
N LEU A 18 -7.65 -7.69 -5.95
CA LEU A 18 -7.59 -8.16 -7.34
C LEU A 18 -7.27 -9.65 -7.45
N HIS A 19 -6.44 -10.16 -6.54
CA HIS A 19 -5.99 -11.54 -6.58
C HIS A 19 -5.73 -12.08 -5.16
N ILE A 20 -5.74 -13.40 -5.01
CA ILE A 20 -5.24 -14.08 -3.81
C ILE A 20 -4.14 -15.04 -4.28
N GLU A 21 -2.92 -14.82 -3.78
CA GLU A 21 -1.72 -15.52 -4.25
C GLU A 21 -1.60 -15.37 -5.79
N ASP A 22 -1.49 -16.48 -6.52
CA ASP A 22 -1.37 -16.50 -7.98
C ASP A 22 -2.71 -16.76 -8.70
N ASN A 23 -3.84 -16.40 -8.08
CA ASN A 23 -5.17 -16.50 -8.68
C ASN A 23 -5.89 -15.16 -8.69
N ALA A 24 -6.32 -14.69 -9.86
CA ALA A 24 -7.21 -13.55 -9.98
C ALA A 24 -8.56 -13.82 -9.30
N LEU A 25 -9.11 -12.82 -8.62
CA LEU A 25 -10.44 -12.93 -8.04
C LEU A 25 -11.52 -12.93 -9.15
N PRO A 26 -12.65 -13.63 -8.95
CA PRO A 26 -13.69 -13.74 -9.96
C PRO A 26 -14.16 -12.38 -10.49
N GLY A 27 -14.16 -12.21 -11.82
CA GLY A 27 -14.58 -10.98 -12.49
C GLY A 27 -13.62 -9.80 -12.39
N ALA A 28 -12.50 -9.90 -11.64
CA ALA A 28 -11.62 -8.77 -11.39
C ALA A 28 -10.94 -8.23 -12.66
N VAL A 29 -10.52 -9.12 -13.56
CA VAL A 29 -9.91 -8.76 -14.85
C VAL A 29 -10.88 -7.96 -15.72
N GLU A 30 -12.10 -8.46 -15.90
CA GLU A 30 -13.13 -7.78 -16.71
C GLU A 30 -13.60 -6.48 -16.07
N ALA A 31 -13.69 -6.42 -14.74
CA ALA A 31 -13.98 -5.19 -14.01
C ALA A 31 -12.88 -4.13 -14.22
N LEU A 32 -11.61 -4.50 -14.17
CA LEU A 32 -10.52 -3.56 -14.44
C LEU A 32 -10.59 -3.05 -15.88
N LYS A 33 -10.90 -3.91 -16.85
CA LYS A 33 -11.12 -3.49 -18.24
C LYS A 33 -12.24 -2.47 -18.35
N LYS A 34 -13.41 -2.71 -17.73
CA LYS A 34 -14.52 -1.73 -17.70
C LYS A 34 -14.06 -0.38 -17.15
N LEU A 35 -13.38 -0.41 -16.00
CA LEU A 35 -12.89 0.79 -15.33
C LEU A 35 -11.90 1.57 -16.20
N ARG A 36 -11.02 0.89 -16.96
CA ARG A 36 -10.10 1.52 -17.91
C ARG A 36 -10.77 2.21 -19.09
N HIS A 37 -11.99 1.83 -19.46
CA HIS A 37 -12.76 2.51 -20.50
C HIS A 37 -13.47 3.78 -19.99
N SER A 38 -13.25 4.16 -18.73
CA SER A 38 -13.75 5.40 -18.14
C SER A 38 -12.66 6.48 -18.06
N ASP A 39 -13.05 7.72 -17.78
CA ASP A 39 -12.13 8.85 -17.57
C ASP A 39 -11.48 8.88 -16.17
N ILE A 40 -11.63 7.81 -15.37
CA ILE A 40 -11.10 7.72 -14.01
C ILE A 40 -9.65 7.24 -14.06
N ALA A 41 -8.73 8.01 -13.48
CA ALA A 41 -7.32 7.61 -13.36
C ALA A 41 -7.17 6.42 -12.40
N ILE A 42 -6.33 5.44 -12.75
CA ILE A 42 -6.12 4.23 -11.96
C ILE A 42 -4.71 4.23 -11.39
N LYS A 43 -4.57 3.89 -10.11
CA LYS A 43 -3.29 3.59 -9.48
C LYS A 43 -3.42 2.33 -8.63
N PHE A 44 -2.52 1.39 -8.81
CA PHE A 44 -2.47 0.18 -7.99
C PHE A 44 -1.59 0.43 -6.78
N VAL A 45 -2.05 0.05 -5.59
CA VAL A 45 -1.33 0.28 -4.34
C VAL A 45 -1.13 -1.02 -3.57
N THR A 46 0.00 -1.17 -2.89
CA THR A 46 0.25 -2.39 -2.07
C THR A 46 1.26 -2.18 -0.95
N ASN A 47 1.04 -2.86 0.18
CA ASN A 47 1.98 -2.95 1.29
C ASN A 47 2.86 -4.21 1.18
N THR A 48 3.63 -4.33 0.08
CA THR A 48 4.62 -5.40 -0.02
C THR A 48 5.96 -4.98 0.60
N THR A 49 6.64 -5.97 1.20
CA THR A 49 7.98 -5.80 1.76
C THR A 49 9.01 -6.75 1.13
N LYS A 50 8.58 -7.62 0.21
CA LYS A 50 9.41 -8.70 -0.35
C LYS A 50 9.51 -8.67 -1.86
N GLU A 51 8.52 -8.10 -2.53
CA GLU A 51 8.40 -8.22 -3.98
C GLU A 51 8.68 -6.85 -4.62
N SER A 52 9.56 -6.83 -5.61
CA SER A 52 9.84 -5.64 -6.39
C SER A 52 8.63 -5.23 -7.25
N ARG A 53 8.61 -3.98 -7.69
CA ARG A 53 7.55 -3.47 -8.57
C ARG A 53 7.46 -4.30 -9.87
N ARG A 54 8.59 -4.67 -10.45
CA ARG A 54 8.66 -5.53 -11.65
C ARG A 54 8.00 -6.89 -11.39
N PHE A 55 8.28 -7.53 -10.25
CA PHE A 55 7.71 -8.84 -9.94
C PHE A 55 6.18 -8.79 -9.77
N LEU A 56 5.68 -7.75 -9.10
CA LEU A 56 4.24 -7.49 -8.97
C LEU A 56 3.59 -7.30 -10.34
N TYR A 57 4.20 -6.49 -11.19
CA TYR A 57 3.74 -6.25 -12.56
C TYR A 57 3.67 -7.56 -13.35
N GLU A 58 4.75 -8.34 -13.39
CA GLU A 58 4.79 -9.61 -14.11
C GLU A 58 3.73 -10.60 -13.61
N ARG A 59 3.47 -10.65 -12.29
CA ARG A 59 2.38 -11.46 -11.73
C ARG A 59 1.02 -11.00 -12.26
N LEU A 60 0.73 -9.71 -12.19
CA LEU A 60 -0.57 -9.18 -12.63
C LEU A 60 -0.80 -9.40 -14.13
N ILE A 61 0.23 -9.25 -14.97
CA ILE A 61 0.16 -9.58 -16.39
C ILE A 61 -0.15 -11.07 -16.61
N ARG A 62 0.53 -11.98 -15.88
CA ARG A 62 0.25 -13.43 -15.96
C ARG A 62 -1.18 -13.79 -15.53
N LEU A 63 -1.75 -13.01 -14.61
CA LEU A 63 -3.13 -13.16 -14.15
C LEU A 63 -4.17 -12.60 -15.12
N GLY A 64 -3.73 -11.99 -16.24
CA GLY A 64 -4.59 -11.45 -17.28
C GLY A 64 -5.00 -9.99 -17.08
N PHE A 65 -4.43 -9.29 -16.10
CA PHE A 65 -4.67 -7.86 -15.94
C PHE A 65 -3.88 -7.05 -16.98
N GLU A 66 -4.52 -6.03 -17.52
CA GLU A 66 -3.87 -5.05 -18.39
C GLU A 66 -3.49 -3.83 -17.53
N LEU A 67 -2.20 -3.56 -17.41
CA LEU A 67 -1.65 -2.41 -16.70
C LEU A 67 -0.25 -2.08 -17.18
N LYS A 68 0.26 -0.93 -16.73
CA LYS A 68 1.66 -0.52 -16.89
C LYS A 68 2.38 -0.61 -15.55
N GLU A 69 3.67 -0.87 -15.58
CA GLU A 69 4.46 -1.04 -14.36
C GLU A 69 4.45 0.24 -13.49
N GLU A 70 4.47 1.41 -14.11
CA GLU A 70 4.42 2.73 -13.44
C GLU A 70 3.09 3.03 -12.73
N GLU A 71 2.03 2.27 -13.03
CA GLU A 71 0.75 2.40 -12.32
C GLU A 71 0.80 1.74 -10.93
N ILE A 72 1.84 0.95 -10.63
CA ILE A 72 2.02 0.29 -9.33
C ILE A 72 2.80 1.19 -8.37
N TRP A 73 2.19 1.47 -7.21
CA TRP A 73 2.77 2.20 -6.09
C TRP A 73 2.82 1.31 -4.85
N SER A 74 4.00 0.77 -4.55
CA SER A 74 4.21 -0.08 -3.38
C SER A 74 4.76 0.71 -2.18
N SER A 75 4.69 0.13 -0.98
CA SER A 75 5.41 0.66 0.18
C SER A 75 6.92 0.71 -0.01
N LEU A 76 7.50 -0.13 -0.89
CA LEU A 76 8.90 -0.04 -1.29
C LEU A 76 9.14 1.21 -2.17
N CYS A 77 8.24 1.52 -3.11
CA CYS A 77 8.31 2.76 -3.89
C CYS A 77 8.25 4.00 -2.99
N ALA A 78 7.34 4.01 -2.01
CA ALA A 78 7.22 5.10 -1.05
C ALA A 78 8.49 5.28 -0.20
N ALA A 79 9.11 4.17 0.24
CA ALA A 79 10.39 4.21 0.96
C ALA A 79 11.51 4.75 0.07
N GLN A 80 11.61 4.29 -1.18
CA GLN A 80 12.62 4.75 -2.13
C GLN A 80 12.50 6.25 -2.40
N GLU A 81 11.29 6.76 -2.62
CA GLU A 81 11.02 8.17 -2.85
C GLU A 81 11.40 9.03 -1.64
N LEU A 82 11.11 8.54 -0.44
CA LEU A 82 11.49 9.20 0.81
C LEU A 82 13.02 9.33 0.94
N LEU A 83 13.75 8.25 0.63
CA LEU A 83 15.21 8.25 0.67
C LEU A 83 15.80 9.23 -0.34
N LYS A 84 15.28 9.26 -1.57
CA LYS A 84 15.68 10.22 -2.62
C LYS A 84 15.46 11.66 -2.17
N THR A 85 14.23 11.97 -1.74
CA THR A 85 13.82 13.33 -1.34
C THR A 85 14.66 13.87 -0.18
N ARG A 86 15.02 13.00 0.78
CA ARG A 86 15.81 13.38 1.96
C ARG A 86 17.32 13.14 1.80
N ASN A 87 17.77 12.72 0.61
CA ASN A 87 19.18 12.38 0.32
C ASN A 87 19.79 11.43 1.37
N LEU A 88 19.03 10.40 1.74
CA LEU A 88 19.42 9.42 2.75
C LEU A 88 20.22 8.26 2.15
N LYS A 89 21.14 7.73 2.95
CA LYS A 89 21.99 6.58 2.68
C LYS A 89 21.61 5.47 3.65
N PRO A 90 20.68 4.57 3.29
CA PRO A 90 20.11 3.65 4.24
C PRO A 90 21.01 2.44 4.51
N MET A 91 20.94 1.92 5.73
CA MET A 91 21.06 0.49 5.98
C MET A 91 19.74 -0.17 5.60
N LEU A 92 19.74 -1.02 4.57
CA LEU A 92 18.56 -1.73 4.09
C LEU A 92 18.44 -3.08 4.80
N MET A 93 17.44 -3.24 5.67
CA MET A 93 17.05 -4.51 6.27
C MET A 93 15.82 -5.06 5.52
N LEU A 94 16.05 -5.56 4.31
CA LEU A 94 15.04 -6.04 3.36
C LEU A 94 15.43 -7.41 2.78
N GLU A 95 14.45 -8.15 2.28
CA GLU A 95 14.72 -9.37 1.49
C GLU A 95 15.40 -9.03 0.17
N LYS A 96 16.16 -9.97 -0.38
CA LYS A 96 16.97 -9.78 -1.59
C LYS A 96 16.13 -9.32 -2.78
N GLU A 97 14.94 -9.88 -2.93
CA GLU A 97 14.01 -9.59 -4.02
C GLU A 97 13.49 -8.14 -3.94
N ALA A 98 13.30 -7.61 -2.73
CA ALA A 98 12.89 -6.22 -2.52
C ALA A 98 14.01 -5.22 -2.83
N LEU A 99 15.29 -5.62 -2.71
CA LEU A 99 16.44 -4.74 -2.99
C LEU A 99 16.50 -4.29 -4.46
N GLU A 100 15.83 -4.98 -5.38
CA GLU A 100 15.72 -4.56 -6.77
C GLU A 100 15.12 -3.15 -6.92
N ASP A 101 14.12 -2.79 -6.09
CA ASP A 101 13.53 -1.45 -6.08
C ASP A 101 14.46 -0.38 -5.47
N PHE A 102 15.58 -0.80 -4.87
CA PHE A 102 16.56 0.07 -4.22
C PHE A 102 17.90 0.12 -4.96
N GLN A 103 17.94 -0.23 -6.25
CA GLN A 103 19.12 -0.01 -7.10
C GLN A 103 19.56 1.46 -6.99
N GLY A 104 20.80 1.68 -6.52
CA GLY A 104 21.34 3.00 -6.18
C GLY A 104 21.42 3.32 -4.68
N PHE A 105 20.83 2.49 -3.82
CA PHE A 105 20.90 2.61 -2.36
C PHE A 105 21.62 1.44 -1.67
N THR A 106 22.13 0.47 -2.43
CA THR A 106 22.72 -0.78 -1.91
C THR A 106 24.20 -0.67 -1.57
N ASP A 107 24.91 0.32 -2.11
CA ASP A 107 26.38 0.32 -2.15
C ASP A 107 27.03 1.18 -1.05
N PHE A 108 26.23 1.69 -0.11
CA PHE A 108 26.73 2.52 0.99
C PHE A 108 27.47 1.67 2.03
N LYS A 109 28.70 2.08 2.34
CA LYS A 109 29.48 1.46 3.41
C LYS A 109 28.91 1.84 4.77
N ASP A 110 29.19 1.03 5.79
CA ASP A 110 28.72 1.22 7.18
C ASP A 110 28.95 2.63 7.74
N LYS A 111 30.04 3.29 7.36
CA LYS A 111 30.37 4.65 7.83
C LYS A 111 29.58 5.75 7.11
N GLU A 112 29.00 5.46 5.96
CA GLU A 112 28.24 6.40 5.12
C GLU A 112 26.74 6.34 5.41
N GLN A 113 26.28 5.24 6.01
CA GLN A 113 24.87 5.01 6.31
C GLN A 113 24.35 6.01 7.36
N ASN A 114 23.23 6.65 7.06
CA ASN A 114 22.61 7.68 7.90
C ASN A 114 21.09 7.50 8.07
N ALA A 115 20.54 6.36 7.67
CA ALA A 115 19.15 5.96 7.88
C ALA A 115 19.06 4.44 8.08
N VAL A 116 17.99 3.95 8.69
CA VAL A 116 17.68 2.52 8.77
C VAL A 116 16.33 2.30 8.10
N VAL A 117 16.28 1.46 7.06
CA VAL A 117 15.04 1.02 6.43
C VAL A 117 14.80 -0.43 6.80
N ILE A 118 13.64 -0.72 7.39
CA ILE A 118 13.30 -2.05 7.87
C ILE A 118 11.98 -2.53 7.26
N GLY A 119 12.06 -3.67 6.57
CA GLY A 119 10.93 -4.48 6.14
C GLY A 119 10.99 -5.85 6.83
N LEU A 120 10.21 -6.83 6.34
CA LEU A 120 10.34 -8.20 6.83
C LEU A 120 11.57 -8.86 6.21
N ALA A 121 12.66 -8.96 6.97
CA ALA A 121 13.93 -9.55 6.54
C ALA A 121 14.44 -10.58 7.57
N PRO A 122 13.86 -11.79 7.63
CA PRO A 122 14.19 -12.81 8.64
C PRO A 122 15.68 -13.12 8.74
N ASN A 123 16.40 -13.15 7.60
CA ASN A 123 17.84 -13.41 7.57
C ASN A 123 18.68 -12.31 8.26
N MET A 124 18.14 -11.09 8.39
CA MET A 124 18.78 -9.94 9.03
C MET A 124 18.23 -9.67 10.43
N PHE A 125 17.23 -10.42 10.89
CA PHE A 125 16.64 -10.28 12.22
C PHE A 125 17.43 -11.05 13.28
N ASN A 126 18.74 -10.77 13.33
CA ASN A 126 19.71 -11.35 14.24
C ASN A 126 20.40 -10.23 15.05
N TYR A 127 21.01 -10.60 16.18
CA TYR A 127 21.59 -9.62 17.11
C TYR A 127 22.65 -8.70 16.47
N PRO A 128 23.65 -9.21 15.69
CA PRO A 128 24.61 -8.34 15.00
C PRO A 128 23.98 -7.25 14.14
N GLU A 129 23.04 -7.60 13.26
CA GLU A 129 22.39 -6.66 12.34
C GLU A 129 21.51 -5.65 13.10
N LEU A 130 20.71 -6.12 14.06
CA LEU A 130 19.87 -5.24 14.89
C LEU A 130 20.73 -4.26 15.73
N ASN A 131 21.86 -4.71 16.26
CA ASN A 131 22.77 -3.85 17.01
C ASN A 131 23.49 -2.82 16.12
N LYS A 132 23.75 -3.16 14.85
CA LYS A 132 24.25 -2.20 13.86
C LYS A 132 23.21 -1.11 13.56
N ALA A 133 21.97 -1.51 13.28
CA ALA A 133 20.85 -0.59 13.09
C ALA A 133 20.68 0.32 14.32
N PHE A 134 20.61 -0.26 15.52
CA PHE A 134 20.52 0.47 16.78
C PHE A 134 21.61 1.55 16.94
N ARG A 135 22.87 1.23 16.61
CA ARG A 135 23.98 2.20 16.68
C ARG A 135 23.86 3.34 15.67
N LEU A 136 23.21 3.13 14.53
CA LEU A 136 22.88 4.22 13.60
C LEU A 136 21.79 5.12 14.22
N LEU A 137 20.76 4.52 14.82
CA LEU A 137 19.67 5.26 15.46
C LEU A 137 20.18 6.14 16.62
N LEU A 138 21.10 5.64 17.46
CA LEU A 138 21.73 6.45 18.52
C LEU A 138 22.50 7.69 18.00
N LYS A 139 22.89 7.70 16.72
CA LYS A 139 23.52 8.85 16.07
C LYS A 139 22.50 9.81 15.42
N GLY A 140 21.21 9.57 15.61
CA GLY A 140 20.13 10.38 15.05
C GLY A 140 19.66 9.94 13.66
N ALA A 141 20.05 8.77 13.17
CA ALA A 141 19.52 8.22 11.92
C ALA A 141 18.00 7.97 12.06
N PRO A 142 17.16 8.32 11.06
CA PRO A 142 15.75 7.98 11.10
C PRO A 142 15.54 6.47 10.94
N LEU A 143 14.58 5.94 11.70
CA LEU A 143 14.06 4.58 11.52
C LEU A 143 12.85 4.61 10.61
N ILE A 144 12.96 4.01 9.43
CA ILE A 144 11.92 3.98 8.40
C ILE A 144 11.43 2.54 8.27
N ALA A 145 10.16 2.29 8.56
CA ALA A 145 9.56 0.97 8.44
C ALA A 145 8.67 0.89 7.20
N ILE A 146 8.85 -0.13 6.36
CA ILE A 146 7.96 -0.40 5.22
C ILE A 146 6.52 -0.57 5.72
N HIS A 147 6.35 -1.38 6.76
CA HIS A 147 5.12 -1.53 7.54
C HIS A 147 5.48 -2.08 8.94
N ALA A 148 4.56 -1.97 9.90
CA ALA A 148 4.77 -2.43 11.28
C ALA A 148 3.85 -3.61 11.66
N GLY A 149 3.62 -4.52 10.72
CA GLY A 149 2.76 -5.69 10.92
C GLY A 149 3.26 -6.58 12.05
N ARG A 150 2.35 -6.97 12.97
CA ARG A 150 2.69 -7.79 14.15
C ARG A 150 3.14 -9.21 13.77
N TYR A 151 2.37 -9.83 12.88
CA TYR A 151 2.57 -11.20 12.40
C TYR A 151 1.95 -11.37 11.01
N TYR A 152 2.28 -12.46 10.34
CA TYR A 152 1.67 -12.89 9.09
C TYR A 152 1.43 -14.41 9.11
N LYS A 153 0.50 -14.89 8.27
CA LYS A 153 0.19 -16.31 8.15
C LYS A 153 1.14 -16.98 7.15
N ARG A 154 1.68 -18.14 7.52
CA ARG A 154 2.44 -19.06 6.68
C ARG A 154 1.75 -20.42 6.66
N ALA A 155 2.23 -21.32 5.81
CA ALA A 155 1.77 -22.71 5.75
C ALA A 155 1.94 -23.44 7.10
N ASP A 156 2.99 -23.11 7.87
CA ASP A 156 3.33 -23.69 9.17
C ASP A 156 2.73 -22.95 10.37
N GLY A 157 1.90 -21.92 10.15
CA GLY A 157 1.22 -21.17 11.21
C GLY A 157 1.53 -19.67 11.19
N LEU A 158 1.34 -19.01 12.34
CA LEU A 158 1.65 -17.59 12.48
C LEU A 158 3.16 -17.37 12.66
N ALA A 159 3.71 -16.41 11.93
CA ALA A 159 5.10 -15.98 12.08
C ALA A 159 5.18 -14.48 12.35
N LEU A 160 6.25 -14.05 13.01
CA LEU A 160 6.50 -12.65 13.32
C LEU A 160 6.64 -11.82 12.04
N GLY A 161 5.97 -10.67 12.02
CA GLY A 161 6.19 -9.65 11.00
C GLY A 161 7.40 -8.77 11.35
N PRO A 162 7.61 -7.64 10.65
CA PRO A 162 8.67 -6.69 10.99
C PRO A 162 8.35 -5.89 12.25
N GLY A 163 7.08 -5.74 12.63
CA GLY A 163 6.62 -4.90 13.75
C GLY A 163 7.33 -5.16 15.09
N PRO A 164 7.50 -6.41 15.54
CA PRO A 164 8.28 -6.72 16.75
C PRO A 164 9.72 -6.19 16.72
N PHE A 165 10.39 -6.28 15.57
CA PHE A 165 11.78 -5.82 15.41
C PHE A 165 11.86 -4.29 15.32
N VAL A 166 10.90 -3.67 14.63
CA VAL A 166 10.71 -2.21 14.63
C VAL A 166 10.54 -1.70 16.06
N LYS A 167 9.62 -2.30 16.83
CA LYS A 167 9.34 -1.90 18.21
C LYS A 167 10.52 -2.11 19.14
N GLY A 168 11.29 -3.19 18.95
CA GLY A 168 12.53 -3.41 19.68
C GLY A 168 13.57 -2.32 19.44
N LEU A 169 13.73 -1.87 18.19
CA LEU A 169 14.63 -0.77 17.83
C LEU A 169 14.14 0.58 18.35
N GLU A 170 12.85 0.89 18.21
CA GLU A 170 12.23 2.11 18.77
C GLU A 170 12.45 2.19 20.29
N TYR A 171 12.21 1.09 21.00
CA TYR A 171 12.41 1.01 22.45
C TYR A 171 13.88 1.18 22.84
N ALA A 172 14.79 0.50 22.15
CA ALA A 172 16.22 0.55 22.47
C ALA A 172 16.81 1.94 22.23
N ALA A 173 16.40 2.62 21.16
CA ALA A 173 16.94 3.92 20.74
C ALA A 173 16.14 5.13 21.26
N ASP A 174 15.07 4.91 22.03
CA ASP A 174 14.11 5.93 22.46
C ASP A 174 13.66 6.84 21.29
N CYS A 175 13.29 6.20 20.18
CA CYS A 175 12.89 6.89 18.95
C CYS A 175 11.54 6.37 18.44
N ARG A 176 10.97 7.09 17.47
CA ARG A 176 9.76 6.65 16.76
C ARG A 176 10.11 6.33 15.32
N CYS A 177 9.56 5.23 14.82
CA CYS A 177 9.66 4.88 13.42
C CYS A 177 8.70 5.73 12.56
N GLU A 178 9.14 6.03 11.35
CA GLU A 178 8.30 6.54 10.28
C GLU A 178 7.81 5.36 9.44
N ILE A 179 6.49 5.15 9.41
CA ILE A 179 5.87 4.11 8.58
C ILE A 179 5.51 4.71 7.22
N VAL A 180 6.02 4.12 6.15
CA VAL A 180 5.84 4.62 4.78
C VAL A 180 4.73 3.92 4.00
N GLY A 181 4.35 2.70 4.38
CA GLY A 181 3.21 2.00 3.82
C GLY A 181 1.86 2.43 4.43
N LYS A 182 0.77 1.87 3.90
CA LYS A 182 -0.57 1.95 4.47
C LYS A 182 -0.57 1.54 5.97
N PRO A 183 -1.35 2.19 6.86
CA PRO A 183 -2.32 3.26 6.63
C PRO A 183 -1.72 4.68 6.62
N SER A 184 -0.42 4.86 6.39
CA SER A 184 0.22 6.17 6.44
C SER A 184 -0.44 7.18 5.49
N PRO A 185 -0.87 8.37 5.95
CA PRO A 185 -1.43 9.40 5.08
C PRO A 185 -0.45 9.83 3.97
N THR A 186 0.85 9.77 4.22
CA THR A 186 1.88 10.06 3.22
C THR A 186 1.85 9.06 2.07
N PHE A 187 1.56 7.78 2.34
CA PHE A 187 1.47 6.75 1.31
C PHE A 187 0.40 7.10 0.26
N PHE A 188 -0.81 7.42 0.73
CA PHE A 188 -1.92 7.76 -0.16
C PHE A 188 -1.72 9.10 -0.87
N ARG A 189 -1.19 10.13 -0.18
CA ARG A 189 -0.87 11.42 -0.83
C ARG A 189 0.13 11.26 -1.96
N THR A 190 1.22 10.52 -1.73
CA THR A 190 2.22 10.27 -2.76
C THR A 190 1.68 9.42 -3.91
N ALA A 191 0.76 8.48 -3.65
CA ALA A 191 0.08 7.72 -4.69
C ALA A 191 -0.84 8.59 -5.57
N LEU A 192 -1.49 9.60 -4.98
CA LEU A 192 -2.41 10.53 -5.66
C LEU A 192 -1.71 11.68 -6.38
N GLY A 193 -0.49 12.04 -5.94
CA GLY A 193 0.19 13.25 -6.41
C GLY A 193 -0.57 14.51 -6.00
N ASP A 194 -0.83 15.41 -6.96
CA ASP A 194 -1.49 16.70 -6.72
C ASP A 194 -3.03 16.61 -6.73
N LEU A 195 -3.62 15.43 -6.92
CA LEU A 195 -5.07 15.26 -6.91
C LEU A 195 -5.64 15.44 -5.50
N ASP A 196 -6.69 16.25 -5.39
CA ASP A 196 -7.49 16.36 -4.16
C ASP A 196 -8.02 14.97 -3.73
N PRO A 197 -7.65 14.47 -2.54
CA PRO A 197 -8.10 13.16 -2.07
C PRO A 197 -9.63 12.99 -2.03
N SER A 198 -10.40 14.06 -1.87
CA SER A 198 -11.87 13.99 -1.89
C SER A 198 -12.45 13.56 -3.24
N LEU A 199 -11.67 13.70 -4.31
CA LEU A 199 -12.00 13.25 -5.66
C LEU A 199 -11.54 11.81 -5.94
N ALA A 200 -11.00 11.11 -4.94
CA ALA A 200 -10.48 9.76 -5.10
C ALA A 200 -11.27 8.72 -4.28
N VAL A 201 -11.25 7.48 -4.77
CA VAL A 201 -11.78 6.29 -4.08
C VAL A 201 -10.64 5.31 -3.82
N MET A 202 -10.58 4.74 -2.62
CA MET A 202 -9.74 3.59 -2.31
C MET A 202 -10.60 2.33 -2.33
N ILE A 203 -10.21 1.32 -3.10
CA ILE A 203 -10.83 -0.02 -3.08
C ILE A 203 -9.84 -1.00 -2.46
N GLY A 204 -10.22 -1.63 -1.35
CA GLY A 204 -9.33 -2.52 -0.60
C GLY A 204 -10.07 -3.46 0.35
N ASP A 205 -9.40 -4.51 0.81
CA ASP A 205 -9.95 -5.56 1.69
C ASP A 205 -9.61 -5.35 3.17
N ASP A 206 -8.63 -4.49 3.48
CA ASP A 206 -8.21 -4.20 4.85
C ASP A 206 -8.85 -2.92 5.37
N VAL A 207 -9.82 -3.06 6.28
CA VAL A 207 -10.56 -1.91 6.80
C VAL A 207 -9.69 -0.86 7.49
N ARG A 208 -8.53 -1.24 8.05
CA ARG A 208 -7.63 -0.30 8.72
C ARG A 208 -6.59 0.24 7.77
N ASP A 209 -5.88 -0.66 7.10
CA ASP A 209 -4.75 -0.24 6.26
C ASP A 209 -5.26 0.51 5.02
N ASP A 210 -6.31 0.02 4.37
CA ASP A 210 -6.83 0.62 3.14
C ASP A 210 -7.85 1.72 3.44
N ILE A 211 -8.92 1.36 4.15
CA ILE A 211 -10.12 2.19 4.21
C ILE A 211 -9.98 3.34 5.21
N ASP A 212 -9.64 3.04 6.48
CA ASP A 212 -9.41 4.08 7.50
C ASP A 212 -8.26 5.01 7.10
N GLY A 213 -7.16 4.43 6.59
CA GLY A 213 -6.01 5.15 6.07
C GLY A 213 -6.41 6.15 4.97
N ALA A 214 -7.14 5.72 3.95
CA ALA A 214 -7.59 6.59 2.86
C ALA A 214 -8.62 7.63 3.34
N GLN A 215 -9.59 7.24 4.17
CA GLN A 215 -10.63 8.14 4.69
C GLN A 215 -10.08 9.22 5.60
N SER A 216 -8.98 8.97 6.31
CA SER A 216 -8.28 9.99 7.11
C SER A 216 -7.80 11.18 6.28
N LEU A 217 -7.68 11.03 4.95
CA LEU A 217 -7.34 12.09 4.00
C LEU A 217 -8.55 12.71 3.29
N GLY A 218 -9.76 12.20 3.54
CA GLY A 218 -10.98 12.63 2.86
C GLY A 218 -11.33 11.83 1.61
N MET A 219 -10.58 10.76 1.28
CA MET A 219 -10.98 9.83 0.22
C MET A 219 -12.25 9.07 0.62
N ARG A 220 -13.01 8.60 -0.36
CA ARG A 220 -14.03 7.57 -0.13
C ARG A 220 -13.37 6.19 -0.09
N GLY A 221 -13.77 5.34 0.85
CA GLY A 221 -13.26 3.97 0.94
C GLY A 221 -14.35 2.94 0.60
N PHE A 222 -14.08 2.08 -0.38
CA PHE A 222 -14.92 0.96 -0.77
C PHE A 222 -14.27 -0.33 -0.25
N LEU A 223 -14.84 -0.89 0.82
CA LEU A 223 -14.35 -2.12 1.43
C LEU A 223 -14.86 -3.32 0.63
N VAL A 224 -13.96 -4.21 0.19
CA VAL A 224 -14.34 -5.47 -0.46
C VAL A 224 -14.32 -6.64 0.52
N GLN A 225 -15.29 -7.56 0.39
CA GLN A 225 -15.45 -8.73 1.28
C GLN A 225 -14.63 -9.94 0.84
N THR A 226 -13.43 -9.69 0.30
CA THR A 226 -12.46 -10.70 -0.14
C THR A 226 -11.20 -10.63 0.74
N GLY A 227 -10.21 -11.50 0.52
CA GLY A 227 -8.92 -11.44 1.22
C GLY A 227 -8.99 -11.52 2.75
N LYS A 228 -8.48 -10.48 3.42
CA LYS A 228 -8.37 -10.36 4.88
C LYS A 228 -9.69 -10.03 5.56
N TYR A 229 -10.68 -9.48 4.84
CA TYR A 229 -11.95 -9.07 5.40
C TYR A 229 -12.57 -10.17 6.27
N ARG A 230 -13.12 -9.77 7.42
CA ARG A 230 -13.96 -10.61 8.28
C ARG A 230 -15.30 -9.92 8.54
N PRO A 231 -16.41 -10.68 8.67
CA PRO A 231 -17.71 -10.10 8.99
C PRO A 231 -17.65 -9.17 10.22
N GLY A 232 -18.15 -7.95 10.08
CA GLY A 232 -18.13 -6.91 11.11
C GLY A 232 -16.92 -5.97 11.01
N ASP A 233 -15.95 -6.22 10.14
CA ASP A 233 -14.83 -5.31 9.91
C ASP A 233 -15.29 -3.91 9.50
N GLU A 234 -16.36 -3.81 8.70
CA GLU A 234 -17.00 -2.56 8.25
C GLU A 234 -17.45 -1.63 9.39
N SER A 235 -17.63 -2.17 10.60
CA SER A 235 -18.05 -1.42 11.79
C SER A 235 -16.89 -0.99 12.70
N ARG A 236 -15.64 -1.36 12.36
CA ARG A 236 -14.46 -1.15 13.23
C ARG A 236 -13.84 0.24 13.13
N ILE A 237 -14.34 1.08 12.22
CA ILE A 237 -13.80 2.41 11.92
C ILE A 237 -14.93 3.44 11.91
N MET A 238 -14.60 4.69 12.20
CA MET A 238 -15.51 5.83 12.06
C MET A 238 -14.76 7.00 11.39
N PRO A 239 -15.28 7.56 10.29
CA PRO A 239 -16.53 7.18 9.60
C PRO A 239 -16.48 5.78 8.97
N ALA A 240 -17.64 5.15 8.81
CA ALA A 240 -17.76 3.84 8.18
C ALA A 240 -17.31 3.88 6.70
N PRO A 241 -16.98 2.74 6.08
CA PRO A 241 -16.71 2.66 4.64
C PRO A 241 -17.84 3.31 3.82
N ALA A 242 -17.49 4.05 2.77
CA ALA A 242 -18.47 4.67 1.88
C ALA A 242 -19.31 3.63 1.12
N ALA A 243 -18.74 2.44 0.89
CA ALA A 243 -19.43 1.26 0.40
C ALA A 243 -18.79 -0.01 0.94
N VAL A 244 -19.59 -1.07 1.05
CA VAL A 244 -19.12 -2.45 1.31
C VAL A 244 -19.61 -3.31 0.17
N CYS A 245 -18.69 -3.94 -0.55
CA CYS A 245 -18.96 -4.71 -1.77
C CYS A 245 -18.50 -6.15 -1.59
N THR A 246 -19.17 -7.11 -2.21
CA THR A 246 -18.79 -8.53 -2.16
C THR A 246 -17.43 -8.80 -2.80
N GLY A 247 -16.99 -7.95 -3.73
CA GLY A 247 -15.68 -8.02 -4.36
C GLY A 247 -15.39 -6.81 -5.25
N PHE A 248 -14.21 -6.81 -5.87
CA PHE A 248 -13.74 -5.70 -6.73
C PHE A 248 -14.68 -5.41 -7.92
N ALA A 249 -15.28 -6.43 -8.52
CA ALA A 249 -16.18 -6.22 -9.66
C ALA A 249 -17.42 -5.39 -9.30
N GLU A 250 -18.06 -5.68 -8.16
CA GLU A 250 -19.20 -4.91 -7.66
C GLU A 250 -18.79 -3.49 -7.28
N ALA A 251 -17.60 -3.31 -6.69
CA ALA A 251 -17.07 -1.99 -6.37
C ALA A 251 -16.88 -1.12 -7.63
N VAL A 252 -16.39 -1.70 -8.74
CA VAL A 252 -16.28 -1.02 -10.03
C VAL A 252 -17.66 -0.69 -10.61
N ASP A 253 -18.60 -1.64 -10.62
CA ASP A 253 -19.93 -1.41 -11.15
C ASP A 253 -20.66 -0.29 -10.38
N LEU A 254 -20.51 -0.24 -9.04
CA LEU A 254 -21.00 0.85 -8.20
C LEU A 254 -20.34 2.19 -8.56
N LEU A 255 -19.01 2.21 -8.69
CA LEU A 255 -18.23 3.41 -9.02
C LEU A 255 -18.63 4.02 -10.38
N LEU A 256 -18.82 3.17 -11.39
CA LEU A 256 -19.21 3.59 -12.74
C LEU A 256 -20.68 4.00 -12.79
N GLY A 257 -21.56 3.30 -12.06
CA GLY A 257 -22.97 3.71 -11.92
C GLY A 257 -23.13 5.10 -11.29
N GLU A 258 -22.27 5.46 -10.33
CA GLU A 258 -22.23 6.83 -9.78
C GLU A 258 -21.81 7.89 -10.81
N SER A 259 -21.01 7.49 -11.81
CA SER A 259 -20.44 8.39 -12.82
C SER A 259 -21.40 8.62 -14.00
N GLN A 260 -22.12 7.57 -14.44
CA GLN A 260 -23.06 7.63 -15.57
C GLN A 260 -24.31 8.47 -15.30
N LEU A 261 -24.89 8.38 -14.09
CA LEU A 261 -26.05 9.19 -13.68
C LEU A 261 -25.81 10.72 -13.78
N LYS A 262 -24.55 11.16 -13.88
CA LYS A 262 -24.20 12.58 -14.07
C LYS A 262 -23.97 12.98 -15.51
N GLN A 263 -23.46 12.11 -16.37
CA GLN A 263 -23.31 12.42 -17.79
C GLN A 263 -24.69 12.62 -18.43
N GLU A 264 -25.67 11.79 -18.05
CA GLU A 264 -27.06 11.95 -18.49
C GLU A 264 -27.71 13.23 -17.92
N ALA A 265 -27.42 13.60 -16.67
CA ALA A 265 -27.95 14.83 -16.06
C ALA A 265 -27.28 16.14 -16.55
N ALA A 266 -26.08 16.05 -17.14
CA ALA A 266 -25.32 17.20 -17.65
C ALA A 266 -25.49 17.41 -19.18
N GLY A 267 -26.03 16.42 -19.89
CA GLY A 267 -26.27 16.47 -21.35
C GLY A 267 -27.63 17.05 -21.76
N ASP A 268 -28.45 17.52 -20.82
CA ASP A 268 -29.80 18.04 -21.03
C ASP A 268 -29.89 19.59 -21.01
N HIS A 269 -28.78 20.27 -21.35
CA HIS A 269 -28.67 21.73 -21.46
C HIS A 269 -28.04 22.18 -22.77
#